data_AF-A0ABC8KC83-F1
#
_entry.id   AF-A0ABC8KC83-F1
#
_cell.length_a   1.000
_cell.length_b   1.000
_cell.length_c   1.000
_cell.angle_alpha   90.00
_cell.angle_beta   90.00
_cell.angle_gamma   90.00
#
_symmetry.space_group_name_H-M   'P 1'
#
loop_
_entity.id
_entity.type
_entity.pdbx_description
1 polymer ?
#
loop_
_entity_poly.entity_id
_entity_poly.type
_entity_poly.pdbx_seq_one_letter_code
_entity_poly.pdbx_strand_id
1 'polypeptide(L)'
;MGCGIYVIGGMIDPMTTSSGVSFLDCRTHTWSQLPSMRFARREAKAGVLDGKIYVMGGCVGADWGNDNPEVFDPKTQTWSSVCIPDPPVMNKE
;
A
#
# COMPACT_ATOMS: atom_id res chain seq x y z
N MET A 1 -0.25 -5.67 -16.98
CA MET A 1 -0.57 -6.13 -15.62
C MET A 1 -1.17 -7.52 -15.74
N GLY A 2 -0.65 -8.48 -14.98
CA GLY A 2 -1.14 -9.86 -15.00
C GLY A 2 -2.59 -9.95 -14.54
N CYS A 3 -3.26 -11.05 -14.89
CA CYS A 3 -4.59 -11.36 -14.39
C CYS A 3 -4.47 -11.84 -12.95
N GLY A 4 -4.66 -10.94 -11.99
CA GLY A 4 -4.55 -11.30 -10.57
C GLY A 4 -5.02 -10.21 -9.62
N ILE A 5 -5.15 -10.58 -8.35
CA ILE A 5 -5.65 -9.73 -7.26
C ILE A 5 -4.56 -9.55 -6.22
N TYR A 6 -4.34 -8.31 -5.80
CA TYR A 6 -3.44 -7.98 -4.70
C TYR A 6 -4.26 -7.76 -3.42
N VAL A 7 -3.84 -8.41 -2.35
CA VAL A 7 -4.29 -8.15 -0.98
C VAL A 7 -3.15 -7.48 -0.26
N ILE A 8 -3.36 -6.27 0.24
CA ILE A 8 -2.31 -5.42 0.81
C ILE A 8 -2.74 -4.96 2.21
N GLY A 9 -1.95 -5.34 3.22
CA GLY A 9 -2.21 -5.01 4.60
C GLY A 9 -3.50 -5.61 5.14
N GLY A 10 -4.22 -4.83 5.94
CA GLY A 10 -5.47 -5.22 6.59
C GLY A 10 -5.32 -5.53 8.08
N MET A 11 -6.46 -5.82 8.70
CA MET A 11 -6.55 -6.19 10.11
C MET A 11 -6.47 -7.71 10.24
N ILE A 12 -5.52 -8.21 11.03
CA ILE A 12 -5.41 -9.65 11.34
C ILE A 12 -6.33 -9.98 12.51
N ASP A 13 -6.29 -9.14 13.55
CA ASP A 13 -7.14 -9.18 14.73
C ASP A 13 -7.34 -7.72 15.24
N PRO A 14 -8.19 -7.46 16.25
CA PRO A 14 -8.48 -6.10 16.70
C PRO A 14 -7.25 -5.25 17.09
N MET A 15 -6.16 -5.89 17.50
CA MET A 15 -4.92 -5.24 17.96
C MET A 15 -3.79 -5.32 16.93
N THR A 16 -3.87 -6.24 15.96
CA THR A 16 -2.80 -6.52 15.01
C THR A 16 -3.17 -6.07 13.59
N THR A 17 -2.31 -5.22 13.02
CA THR A 17 -2.40 -4.77 11.63
C THR A 17 -1.27 -5.38 10.81
N SER A 18 -1.55 -5.75 9.56
CA SER A 18 -0.59 -6.39 8.65
C SER A 18 0.11 -5.36 7.75
N SER A 19 1.40 -5.60 7.46
CA SER A 19 2.11 -5.01 6.32
C SER A 19 2.22 -5.98 5.14
N GLY A 20 1.73 -7.20 5.29
CA GLY A 20 1.87 -8.28 4.34
C GLY A 20 1.17 -7.99 3.02
N VAL A 21 1.71 -8.58 1.95
CA VAL A 21 1.17 -8.49 0.61
C VAL A 21 1.03 -9.89 0.05
N SER A 22 -0.17 -10.22 -0.42
CA SER A 22 -0.46 -11.49 -1.07
C SER A 22 -0.99 -11.23 -2.47
N PHE A 23 -0.61 -12.08 -3.42
CA PHE A 23 -1.09 -12.03 -4.80
C PHE A 23 -1.78 -13.34 -5.15
N LEU A 24 -3.01 -13.24 -5.64
CA LEU A 24 -3.75 -14.33 -6.25
C LEU A 24 -3.56 -14.27 -7.76
N ASP A 25 -2.94 -15.30 -8.33
CA ASP A 25 -2.98 -15.53 -9.77
C ASP A 25 -4.36 -16.11 -10.14
N CYS A 26 -5.14 -15.35 -10.92
CA CYS A 26 -6.50 -15.74 -11.29
C CYS A 26 -6.56 -16.85 -12.36
N ARG A 27 -5.43 -17.22 -12.98
CA ARG A 27 -5.38 -18.32 -13.95
C ARG A 27 -5.13 -19.66 -13.29
N THR A 28 -4.24 -19.67 -12.30
CA THR A 28 -3.86 -20.90 -11.57
C THR A 28 -4.59 -21.06 -10.25
N HIS A 29 -5.27 -20.01 -9.79
CA HIS A 29 -5.93 -19.94 -8.49
C HIS A 29 -4.97 -20.18 -7.31
N THR A 30 -3.72 -19.73 -7.47
CA THR A 30 -2.67 -19.90 -6.45
C THR A 30 -2.33 -18.58 -5.79
N TRP A 31 -2.15 -18.63 -4.48
CA TRP A 31 -1.65 -17.51 -3.69
C TRP A 31 -0.12 -17.52 -3.64
N SER A 32 0.47 -16.33 -3.66
CA SER A 32 1.89 -16.11 -3.44
C SER A 32 2.08 -14.94 -2.47
N GLN A 33 3.10 -15.03 -1.62
CA GLN A 33 3.52 -13.89 -0.83
C GLN A 33 4.44 -13.00 -1.65
N LEU A 34 4.22 -11.68 -1.53
CA LEU A 34 5.06 -10.66 -2.12
C LEU A 34 5.78 -9.89 -1.00
N PRO A 35 6.80 -9.10 -1.35
CA PRO A 35 7.46 -8.23 -0.37
C PRO A 35 6.46 -7.34 0.37
N SER A 36 6.57 -7.32 1.69
CA SER A 36 5.71 -6.53 2.56
C SER A 36 5.95 -5.02 2.41
N MET A 37 4.93 -4.23 2.71
CA MET A 37 5.07 -2.79 2.92
C MET A 37 6.04 -2.51 4.07
N ARG A 38 6.60 -1.29 4.09
CA ARG A 38 7.42 -0.82 5.21
C ARG A 38 6.58 -0.64 6.48
N PHE A 39 5.35 -0.16 6.32
CA PHE A 39 4.43 0.08 7.43
C PHE A 39 3.21 -0.83 7.32
N ALA A 40 2.77 -1.37 8.46
CA ALA A 40 1.51 -2.07 8.54
C ALA A 40 0.37 -1.06 8.36
N ARG A 41 -0.69 -1.45 7.62
CA ARG A 41 -1.79 -0.53 7.31
C ARG A 41 -3.12 -1.26 7.37
N ARG A 42 -4.09 -0.71 8.10
CA ARG A 42 -5.52 -1.03 7.96
C ARG A 42 -6.25 0.20 7.47
N GLU A 43 -7.36 0.00 6.76
CA GLU A 43 -8.20 1.07 6.20
C GLU A 43 -7.50 1.98 5.16
N ALA A 44 -6.30 1.61 4.72
CA ALA A 44 -5.59 2.30 3.65
C ALA A 44 -6.36 2.27 2.33
N LYS A 45 -6.07 3.26 1.48
CA LYS A 45 -6.56 3.31 0.10
C LYS A 45 -5.45 2.86 -0.83
N ALA A 46 -5.82 2.12 -1.87
CA ALA A 46 -4.90 1.68 -2.90
C ALA A 46 -5.40 2.10 -4.29
N GLY A 47 -4.46 2.47 -5.17
CA GLY A 47 -4.73 2.84 -6.56
C GLY A 47 -3.63 2.38 -7.49
N VAL A 48 -3.96 2.18 -8.76
CA VAL A 48 -2.98 1.80 -9.79
C VAL A 48 -2.72 2.99 -10.69
N LEU A 49 -1.43 3.32 -10.88
CA LEU A 49 -0.97 4.32 -11.83
C LEU A 49 0.31 3.83 -12.50
N ASP A 50 0.37 3.89 -13.83
CA ASP A 50 1.52 3.45 -14.65
C ASP A 50 2.04 2.04 -14.32
N GLY A 51 1.11 1.13 -13.99
CA GLY A 51 1.42 -0.26 -13.65
C GLY A 51 2.02 -0.46 -12.25
N LYS A 52 2.08 0.59 -11.44
CA LYS A 52 2.49 0.55 -10.03
C LYS A 52 1.28 0.69 -9.11
N ILE A 53 1.40 0.15 -7.89
CA ILE A 53 0.33 0.18 -6.89
C ILE A 53 0.72 1.17 -5.81
N TYR A 54 -0.06 2.23 -5.66
CA TYR A 54 0.11 3.26 -4.64
C TYR A 54 -0.80 2.97 -3.47
N VAL A 55 -0.26 3.02 -2.26
CA VAL A 55 -0.99 2.78 -1.00
C VAL A 55 -0.83 4.00 -0.11
N MET A 56 -1.95 4.55 0.34
CA MET A 56 -2.03 5.84 1.04
C MET A 56 -2.90 5.76 2.29
N GLY A 57 -2.45 6.47 3.32
CA GLY A 57 -3.11 6.53 4.61
C GLY A 57 -3.20 5.17 5.29
N GLY A 58 -4.18 5.06 6.19
CA GLY A 58 -4.36 3.88 7.03
C GLY A 58 -3.31 3.82 8.15
N CYS A 59 -3.74 3.46 9.35
CA CYS A 59 -2.93 3.59 10.56
C CYS A 59 -2.69 2.24 11.25
N VAL A 60 -1.70 2.23 12.15
CA VAL A 60 -1.48 1.15 13.12
C VAL A 60 -1.87 1.69 14.50
N GLY A 61 -2.91 1.12 15.12
CA GLY A 61 -3.32 1.53 16.47
C GLY A 61 -3.77 3.00 16.54
N ALA A 62 -3.46 3.68 17.66
CA ALA A 62 -3.83 5.07 17.91
C ALA A 62 -2.84 6.10 17.31
N ASP A 63 -1.70 5.63 16.78
CA ASP A 63 -0.66 6.49 16.24
C ASP A 63 -0.85 6.68 14.73
N TRP A 64 -1.52 7.77 14.38
CA TRP A 64 -1.69 8.28 13.01
C TRP A 64 -0.40 8.88 12.43
N GLY A 65 0.77 8.53 13.00
CA GLY A 65 2.01 9.28 12.82
C GLY A 65 2.75 9.06 11.50
N ASN A 66 2.27 8.20 10.59
CA ASN A 66 2.96 7.94 9.33
C ASN A 66 1.99 7.66 8.16
N ASP A 67 1.39 8.73 7.67
CA ASP A 67 0.53 8.73 6.49
C ASP A 67 1.31 8.82 5.17
N ASN A 68 2.64 8.72 5.19
CA ASN A 68 3.43 8.78 3.96
C ASN A 68 3.02 7.64 3.03
N PRO A 69 2.67 7.94 1.76
CA PRO A 69 2.32 6.92 0.80
C PRO A 69 3.51 6.02 0.48
N GLU A 70 3.20 4.79 0.12
CA GLU A 70 4.15 3.84 -0.43
C GLU A 70 3.71 3.42 -1.82
N VAL A 71 4.67 3.18 -2.71
CA VAL A 71 4.43 2.65 -4.05
C VAL A 71 5.13 1.31 -4.20
N PHE A 72 4.38 0.31 -4.68
CA PHE A 72 4.88 -0.99 -5.07
C PHE A 72 5.03 -1.05 -6.59
N ASP A 73 6.20 -1.44 -7.06
CA ASP A 73 6.44 -1.78 -8.46
C ASP A 73 6.39 -3.31 -8.64
N PRO A 74 5.34 -3.88 -9.25
CA PRO A 74 5.22 -5.31 -9.44
C PRO A 74 6.29 -5.92 -10.34
N LYS A 75 6.96 -5.12 -11.19
CA LYS A 75 8.01 -5.62 -12.10
C LYS A 75 9.31 -5.88 -11.35
N THR A 76 9.65 -5.00 -10.42
CA THR A 76 10.86 -5.13 -9.58
C THR A 76 10.58 -5.77 -8.24
N GLN A 77 9.30 -5.92 -7.87
CA GLN A 77 8.85 -6.36 -6.55
C GLN A 77 9.44 -5.51 -5.41
N THR A 78 9.51 -4.19 -5.61
CA THR A 78 10.08 -3.27 -4.62
C THR A 78 9.07 -2.23 -4.15
N TRP A 79 9.19 -1.86 -2.89
CA TRP A 79 8.48 -0.74 -2.28
C TRP A 79 9.35 0.51 -2.26
N SER A 80 8.73 1.67 -2.37
CA SER A 80 9.40 2.97 -2.22
C SER A 80 8.48 3.96 -1.54
N SER A 81 9.03 4.85 -0.73
CA SER A 81 8.27 5.97 -0.15
C SER A 81 7.97 7.00 -1.23
N VAL A 82 6.75 7.52 -1.23
CA VAL A 82 6.38 8.67 -2.06
C VAL A 82 6.49 9.92 -1.19
N CYS A 83 7.27 10.89 -1.65
CA CYS A 83 7.29 12.21 -1.03
C CYS A 83 6.03 12.96 -1.44
N ILE A 84 5.22 13.40 -0.48
CA ILE A 84 4.14 14.35 -0.75
C ILE A 84 4.80 15.74 -0.74
N PRO A 85 4.79 16.49 -1.85
CA PRO A 85 5.28 17.86 -1.84
C PRO A 85 4.40 18.72 -0.93
N ASP A 86 5.01 19.70 -0.27
CA ASP A 86 4.25 20.66 0.54
C ASP A 86 3.14 21.29 -0.32
N PRO A 87 1.94 21.50 0.25
CA PRO A 87 0.88 22.17 -0.49
C PRO A 87 1.37 23.53 -0.99
N PRO A 88 1.00 23.93 -2.22
CA PRO A 88 1.40 25.22 -2.74
C PRO A 88 0.93 26.32 -1.78
N VAL A 89 1.82 27.26 -1.45
CA VAL A 89 1.48 28.42 -0.63
C VAL A 89 0.40 29.20 -1.37
N MET A 90 -0.85 29.10 -0.93
CA MET A 90 -1.91 29.96 -1.43
C MET A 90 -1.67 31.37 -0.88
N ASN A 91 -1.06 32.21 -1.71
CA ASN A 91 -1.05 33.64 -1.46
C ASN A 91 -2.50 34.11 -1.54
N LYS A 92 -3.04 34.60 -0.42
CA LYS A 92 -4.32 35.32 -0.41
C LYS A 92 -4.06 36.66 -1.09
N GLU A 93 -4.58 36.85 -2.30
CA GLU A 93 -4.79 38.20 -2.87
C GLU A 93 -5.92 38.90 -2.14
#